data_AF-A0A9N9BDR9-F1
#
_entry.id   AF-A0A9N9BDR9-F1
#
_cell.length_a   1.000
_cell.length_b   1.000
_cell.length_c   1.000
_cell.angle_alpha   90.00
_cell.angle_beta   90.00
_cell.angle_gamma   90.00
#
_symmetry.space_group_name_H-M   'P 1'
#
loop_
_entity.id
_entity.type
_entity.pdbx_description
1 polymer ?
#
loop_
_entity_poly.entity_id
_entity_poly.type
_entity_poly.pdbx_seq_one_letter_code
_entity_poly.pdbx_strand_id
1 'polypeptide(L)'
;MLRSPSLRLYQTVARSYTRRSASTASSVPSLTNLETRWKTLSSEEQSTLTKQLEDLQKKDWHELSLDQKRAAYYIAFGPHGPREPRDEPNQGLKVLAGVTITLMVSALLFKLSHYGVPYPRSFDKEWQEATNELMREQKANPITGISSEGNMDATSSTLSEEQVYDKLKGCLYGAALGDAVGLATEFLSKEKARELYGVGPIAFGTDQGYEIVCDTHRSRWESGDWTDDTDQQLLIIQSLLSTNGVFYTRDFAKRLFQWAEQGFPELENKPPCGIGLTVASVLRHDLFKSTPHRAAWDVWESYDCNLAANGALMRTAILGFPNYKDETKVVKQTLQATKVTHTDPRCCVSSVIVTVLISRLLRGDDHTSQDDVELDQSTKEMISKWMKSGKPTNNPEENIDLEDPPPETETSKKNIINKTFNRISKFIGKGSSSDNPPEWIKIALKKRRRQSSTTRPDVLIPDNPPASMDTFGADPKVFSLTQNVVNQYKFMLEVQMRAESDGSADNKRPRANRIFTKLEANTGVEALLSHCFPESLSTLKLDEQSSIGYVYKCLGSALYCFTRNLNDYSSEGDAFKRIITELTLEAGDADTNGAVAGALLGARIGYNKLPKEWISGLRFTDWLDDKIDRLYAIVTAG
;
A
#
# COMPACT_ATOMS: atom_id res chain seq x y z
N MET A 1 -102.37 -65.59 0.74
CA MET A 1 -102.48 -65.35 2.20
C MET A 1 -101.59 -64.17 2.57
N LEU A 2 -101.93 -63.41 3.64
CA LEU A 2 -101.07 -62.65 4.60
C LEU A 2 -99.74 -62.03 4.09
N ARG A 3 -99.36 -60.77 4.34
CA ARG A 3 -99.90 -59.65 5.16
C ARG A 3 -99.21 -58.33 4.74
N SER A 4 -99.85 -57.18 4.98
CA SER A 4 -99.26 -55.82 5.01
C SER A 4 -99.13 -55.34 6.48
N PRO A 5 -98.56 -54.14 6.82
CA PRO A 5 -97.83 -53.10 6.07
C PRO A 5 -96.29 -53.23 6.34
N SER A 6 -95.37 -52.25 6.48
CA SER A 6 -95.31 -50.77 6.65
C SER A 6 -93.84 -50.29 6.41
N LEU A 7 -93.44 -49.02 6.19
CA LEU A 7 -94.10 -47.71 6.04
C LEU A 7 -93.18 -46.68 5.29
N ARG A 8 -93.66 -45.43 5.21
CA ARG A 8 -93.16 -44.11 4.71
C ARG A 8 -91.78 -43.60 5.28
N LEU A 9 -91.13 -42.51 4.80
CA LEU A 9 -91.51 -41.40 3.86
C LEU A 9 -90.27 -40.73 3.17
N TYR A 10 -90.39 -40.46 1.87
CA TYR A 10 -89.72 -39.47 0.97
C TYR A 10 -88.70 -38.42 1.51
N GLN A 11 -87.64 -38.13 0.73
CA GLN A 11 -87.57 -36.92 -0.13
C GLN A 11 -86.49 -36.94 -1.24
N THR A 12 -86.58 -35.98 -2.17
CA THR A 12 -86.00 -35.90 -3.53
C THR A 12 -84.51 -35.52 -3.67
N VAL A 13 -83.86 -36.05 -4.72
CA VAL A 13 -82.72 -35.43 -5.43
C VAL A 13 -82.91 -35.60 -6.96
N ALA A 14 -82.36 -34.69 -7.79
CA ALA A 14 -82.68 -34.54 -9.22
C ALA A 14 -81.75 -35.30 -10.21
N ARG A 15 -82.15 -35.33 -11.49
CA ARG A 15 -81.37 -35.86 -12.63
C ARG A 15 -80.18 -34.97 -12.98
N SER A 16 -79.09 -35.58 -13.46
CA SER A 16 -78.08 -34.95 -14.30
C SER A 16 -77.46 -35.97 -15.29
N TYR A 17 -76.94 -35.49 -16.43
CA TYR A 17 -76.46 -36.34 -17.53
C TYR A 17 -75.01 -36.81 -17.32
N THR A 18 -74.73 -38.09 -17.60
CA THR A 18 -73.37 -38.60 -17.78
C THR A 18 -73.07 -38.83 -19.26
N ARG A 19 -72.36 -37.89 -19.90
CA ARG A 19 -71.68 -38.16 -21.18
C ARG A 19 -70.50 -39.08 -20.91
N ARG A 20 -70.41 -40.21 -21.61
CA ARG A 20 -69.16 -40.98 -21.74
C ARG A 20 -68.38 -40.43 -22.93
N SER A 21 -67.27 -39.76 -22.67
CA SER A 21 -66.34 -39.33 -23.72
C SER A 21 -65.54 -40.52 -24.23
N ALA A 22 -65.60 -40.82 -25.53
CA ALA A 22 -64.69 -41.74 -26.18
C ALA A 22 -63.46 -40.95 -26.67
N SER A 23 -62.27 -41.28 -26.17
CA SER A 23 -61.03 -40.62 -26.54
C SER A 23 -60.40 -41.25 -27.78
N THR A 24 -60.61 -40.64 -28.94
CA THR A 24 -59.73 -40.83 -30.10
C THR A 24 -58.40 -40.15 -29.85
N ALA A 25 -57.29 -40.80 -30.19
CA ALA A 25 -55.96 -40.33 -29.83
C ALA A 25 -55.44 -39.27 -30.81
N SER A 26 -55.00 -38.13 -30.29
CA SER A 26 -54.10 -37.20 -30.98
C SER A 26 -52.66 -37.49 -30.54
N SER A 27 -51.81 -37.91 -31.47
CA SER A 27 -50.42 -38.27 -31.20
C SER A 27 -49.54 -37.02 -30.97
N VAL A 28 -49.37 -36.63 -29.71
CA VAL A 28 -48.33 -35.67 -29.31
C VAL A 28 -46.97 -36.38 -29.34
N PRO A 29 -45.99 -35.97 -30.17
CA PRO A 29 -44.66 -36.55 -30.12
C PRO A 29 -44.00 -36.20 -28.77
N SER A 30 -43.49 -37.20 -28.07
CA SER A 30 -42.71 -36.95 -26.85
C SER A 30 -41.50 -36.06 -27.17
N LEU A 31 -41.37 -34.95 -26.43
CA LEU A 31 -40.23 -34.02 -26.51
C LEU A 31 -38.96 -34.59 -25.85
N THR A 32 -39.07 -35.71 -25.14
CA THR A 32 -37.94 -36.36 -24.45
C THR A 32 -36.94 -36.93 -25.46
N ASN A 33 -35.66 -36.67 -25.22
CA ASN A 33 -34.51 -37.09 -26.04
C ASN A 33 -34.59 -36.67 -27.52
N LEU A 34 -35.22 -35.52 -27.82
CA LEU A 34 -35.40 -34.99 -29.18
C LEU A 34 -34.10 -35.00 -30.01
N GLU A 35 -32.98 -34.66 -29.39
CA GLU A 35 -31.63 -34.60 -29.99
C GLU A 35 -31.26 -35.89 -30.74
N THR A 36 -31.56 -37.04 -30.13
CA THR A 36 -31.26 -38.37 -30.70
C THR A 36 -32.19 -38.76 -31.84
N ARG A 37 -33.42 -38.25 -31.82
CA ARG A 37 -34.50 -38.61 -32.76
C ARG A 37 -34.63 -37.65 -33.93
N TRP A 38 -34.12 -36.42 -33.82
CA TRP A 38 -34.26 -35.36 -34.81
C TRP A 38 -33.89 -35.81 -36.23
N LYS A 39 -32.76 -36.52 -36.36
CA LYS A 39 -32.22 -37.06 -37.63
C LYS A 39 -33.03 -38.22 -38.22
N THR A 40 -34.03 -38.74 -37.49
CA THR A 40 -34.92 -39.84 -37.91
C THR A 40 -36.37 -39.41 -38.12
N LEU A 41 -36.70 -38.16 -37.83
CA LEU A 41 -38.04 -37.59 -38.07
C LEU A 41 -38.14 -37.09 -39.52
N SER A 42 -39.35 -37.14 -40.08
CA SER A 42 -39.66 -36.51 -41.37
C SER A 42 -39.63 -34.98 -41.29
N SER A 43 -39.43 -34.31 -42.43
CA SER A 43 -39.41 -32.84 -42.49
C SER A 43 -40.72 -32.18 -42.04
N GLU A 44 -41.86 -32.89 -42.19
CA GLU A 44 -43.18 -32.44 -41.74
C GLU A 44 -43.32 -32.52 -40.20
N GLU A 45 -42.80 -33.58 -39.58
CA GLU A 45 -42.72 -33.71 -38.13
C GLU A 45 -41.75 -32.68 -37.52
N GLN A 46 -40.58 -32.49 -38.13
CA GLN A 46 -39.61 -31.46 -37.72
C GLN A 46 -40.24 -30.06 -37.76
N SER A 47 -40.90 -29.69 -38.86
CA SER A 47 -41.61 -28.41 -39.00
C SER A 47 -42.72 -28.23 -37.96
N THR A 48 -43.47 -29.29 -37.67
CA THR A 48 -44.52 -29.30 -36.64
C THR A 48 -43.96 -29.11 -35.23
N LEU A 49 -42.87 -29.81 -34.91
CA LEU A 49 -42.19 -29.72 -33.62
C LEU A 49 -41.51 -28.36 -33.41
N THR A 50 -40.89 -27.78 -34.44
CA THR A 50 -40.33 -26.42 -34.39
C THR A 50 -41.40 -25.40 -34.00
N LYS A 51 -42.56 -25.39 -34.67
CA LYS A 51 -43.68 -24.48 -34.34
C LYS A 51 -44.21 -24.67 -32.92
N GLN A 52 -44.36 -25.92 -32.48
CA GLN A 52 -44.77 -26.22 -31.10
C GLN A 52 -43.76 -25.72 -30.07
N LEU A 53 -42.46 -25.76 -30.37
CA LEU A 53 -41.41 -25.25 -29.48
C LEU A 53 -41.27 -23.73 -29.54
N GLU A 54 -41.52 -23.08 -30.69
CA GLU A 54 -41.67 -21.62 -30.79
C GLU A 54 -42.83 -21.11 -29.94
N ASP A 55 -43.98 -21.79 -29.93
CA ASP A 55 -45.13 -21.43 -29.09
C ASP A 55 -44.92 -21.75 -27.60
N LEU A 56 -43.99 -22.63 -27.25
CA LEU A 56 -43.52 -22.83 -25.87
C LEU A 56 -42.51 -21.76 -25.44
N GLN A 57 -41.62 -21.30 -26.34
CA GLN A 57 -40.65 -20.22 -26.08
C GLN A 57 -41.31 -18.85 -25.82
N LYS A 58 -42.58 -18.67 -26.21
CA LYS A 58 -43.39 -17.47 -25.92
C LYS A 58 -43.98 -17.43 -24.50
N LYS A 59 -43.80 -18.49 -23.69
CA LYS A 59 -44.31 -18.60 -22.32
C LYS A 59 -43.24 -18.23 -21.29
N ASP A 60 -43.63 -18.10 -20.02
CA ASP A 60 -42.68 -17.87 -18.93
C ASP A 60 -41.68 -19.04 -18.85
N TRP A 61 -40.40 -18.70 -18.90
CA TRP A 61 -39.31 -19.67 -18.80
C TRP A 61 -39.33 -20.44 -17.48
N HIS A 62 -39.87 -19.88 -16.39
CA HIS A 62 -39.96 -20.58 -15.11
C HIS A 62 -41.01 -21.70 -15.09
N GLU A 63 -42.04 -21.65 -15.94
CA GLU A 63 -43.08 -22.68 -16.05
C GLU A 63 -42.68 -23.88 -16.92
N LEU A 64 -41.69 -23.72 -17.81
CA LEU A 64 -41.27 -24.78 -18.74
C LEU A 64 -40.47 -25.90 -18.05
N SER A 65 -40.75 -27.15 -18.43
CA SER A 65 -40.03 -28.33 -17.94
C SER A 65 -38.59 -28.39 -18.46
N LEU A 66 -37.73 -29.17 -17.79
CA LEU A 66 -36.31 -29.29 -18.14
C LEU A 66 -36.11 -29.88 -19.55
N ASP A 67 -36.96 -30.83 -19.95
CA ASP A 67 -36.98 -31.40 -21.30
C ASP A 67 -37.45 -30.40 -22.35
N GLN A 68 -38.47 -29.57 -22.05
CA GLN A 68 -38.93 -28.51 -22.96
C GLN A 68 -37.82 -27.46 -23.17
N LYS A 69 -37.11 -27.08 -22.11
CA LYS A 69 -35.95 -26.16 -22.18
C LYS A 69 -34.82 -26.72 -23.03
N ARG A 70 -34.49 -28.01 -22.88
CA ARG A 70 -33.50 -28.71 -23.72
C ARG A 70 -33.92 -28.76 -25.18
N ALA A 71 -35.16 -29.17 -25.46
CA ALA A 71 -35.70 -29.24 -26.82
C ALA A 71 -35.72 -27.86 -27.51
N ALA A 72 -36.13 -26.80 -26.80
CA ALA A 72 -36.10 -25.43 -27.30
C ALA A 72 -34.68 -24.95 -27.60
N TYR A 73 -33.72 -25.21 -26.69
CA TYR A 73 -32.31 -24.88 -26.89
C TYR A 73 -31.70 -25.64 -28.08
N TYR A 74 -31.99 -26.93 -28.22
CA TYR A 74 -31.46 -27.77 -29.31
C TYR A 74 -31.93 -27.31 -30.70
N ILE A 75 -33.19 -26.87 -30.85
CA ILE A 75 -33.65 -26.31 -32.14
C ILE A 75 -33.07 -24.92 -32.40
N ALA A 76 -32.96 -24.06 -31.39
CA ALA A 76 -32.49 -22.68 -31.56
C ALA A 76 -30.96 -22.55 -31.75
N PHE A 77 -30.17 -23.43 -31.15
CA PHE A 77 -28.70 -23.34 -31.06
C PHE A 77 -27.95 -24.64 -31.43
N GLY A 78 -28.66 -25.74 -31.69
CA GLY A 78 -28.04 -27.01 -32.11
C GLY A 78 -27.66 -27.04 -33.60
N PRO A 79 -27.04 -28.15 -34.07
CA PRO A 79 -26.42 -28.28 -35.39
C PRO A 79 -27.41 -28.35 -36.57
N HIS A 80 -28.68 -28.01 -36.35
CA HIS A 80 -29.75 -27.98 -37.36
C HIS A 80 -30.64 -26.72 -37.24
N GLY A 81 -30.24 -25.75 -36.40
CA GLY A 81 -30.98 -24.51 -36.19
C GLY A 81 -30.58 -23.38 -37.15
N PRO A 82 -31.24 -22.20 -37.08
CA PRO A 82 -30.94 -21.04 -37.92
C PRO A 82 -29.53 -20.44 -37.76
N ARG A 83 -28.71 -21.00 -36.88
CA ARG A 83 -27.34 -20.60 -36.55
C ARG A 83 -26.34 -21.74 -36.73
N GLU A 84 -26.63 -22.68 -37.63
CA GLU A 84 -25.70 -23.74 -38.05
C GLU A 84 -24.32 -23.15 -38.40
N PRO A 85 -23.22 -23.64 -37.78
CA PRO A 85 -21.87 -23.25 -38.17
C PRO A 85 -21.59 -23.72 -39.60
N ARG A 86 -21.46 -22.76 -40.53
CA ARG A 86 -21.24 -23.05 -41.96
C ARG A 86 -19.81 -23.44 -42.31
N ASP A 87 -18.91 -23.45 -41.33
CA ASP A 87 -17.48 -23.65 -41.55
C ASP A 87 -17.13 -25.12 -41.71
N GLU A 88 -16.35 -25.45 -42.75
CA GLU A 88 -15.85 -26.82 -42.93
C GLU A 88 -14.92 -27.23 -41.78
N PRO A 89 -14.87 -28.53 -41.42
CA PRO A 89 -13.81 -29.06 -40.57
C PRO A 89 -12.41 -28.62 -41.06
N ASN A 90 -11.62 -28.07 -40.16
CA ASN A 90 -10.29 -27.46 -40.39
C ASN A 90 -10.27 -26.13 -41.18
N GLN A 91 -11.40 -25.49 -41.50
CA GLN A 91 -11.40 -24.18 -42.17
C GLN A 91 -10.63 -23.10 -41.39
N GLY A 92 -10.79 -23.04 -40.06
CA GLY A 92 -10.02 -22.12 -39.21
C GLY A 92 -8.50 -22.34 -39.28
N LEU A 93 -8.06 -23.59 -39.47
CA LEU A 93 -6.64 -23.92 -39.65
C LEU A 93 -6.13 -23.53 -41.04
N LYS A 94 -6.95 -23.69 -42.10
CA LYS A 94 -6.66 -23.18 -43.46
C LYS A 94 -6.48 -21.64 -43.43
N VAL A 95 -7.38 -20.93 -42.74
CA VAL A 95 -7.33 -19.47 -42.58
C VAL A 95 -6.09 -19.03 -41.80
N LEU A 96 -5.81 -19.67 -40.65
CA LEU A 96 -4.62 -19.37 -39.85
C LEU A 96 -3.34 -19.53 -40.67
N ALA A 97 -3.18 -20.67 -41.35
CA ALA A 97 -2.02 -20.93 -42.21
C ALA A 97 -1.88 -19.89 -43.34
N GLY A 98 -2.99 -19.53 -44.02
CA GLY A 98 -3.00 -18.52 -45.07
C GLY A 98 -2.58 -17.13 -44.58
N VAL A 99 -3.08 -16.71 -43.41
CA VAL A 99 -2.68 -15.45 -42.77
C VAL A 99 -1.21 -15.46 -42.37
N THR A 100 -0.73 -16.54 -41.73
CA THR A 100 0.69 -16.66 -41.33
C THR A 100 1.64 -16.63 -42.53
N ILE A 101 1.31 -17.34 -43.62
CA ILE A 101 2.09 -17.30 -44.87
C ILE A 101 2.10 -15.88 -45.46
N THR A 102 0.94 -15.22 -45.52
CA THR A 102 0.83 -13.85 -46.07
C THR A 102 1.65 -12.84 -45.25
N LEU A 103 1.62 -12.93 -43.93
CA LEU A 103 2.43 -12.08 -43.04
C LEU A 103 3.94 -12.34 -43.21
N MET A 104 4.37 -13.60 -43.33
CA MET A 104 5.79 -13.91 -43.59
C MET A 104 6.26 -13.41 -44.96
N VAL A 105 5.43 -13.52 -46.01
CA VAL A 105 5.75 -12.98 -47.34
C VAL A 105 5.83 -11.46 -47.31
N SER A 106 4.89 -10.76 -46.67
CA SER A 106 4.95 -9.30 -46.51
C SER A 106 6.18 -8.85 -45.70
N ALA A 107 6.53 -9.55 -44.61
CA ALA A 107 7.72 -9.25 -43.82
C ALA A 107 9.03 -9.49 -44.59
N LEU A 108 9.08 -10.52 -45.44
CA LEU A 108 10.22 -10.79 -46.32
C LEU A 108 10.33 -9.72 -47.42
N LEU A 109 9.23 -9.36 -48.08
CA LEU A 109 9.19 -8.29 -49.08
C LEU A 109 9.59 -6.94 -48.48
N PHE A 110 9.13 -6.63 -47.26
CA PHE A 110 9.52 -5.42 -46.53
C PHE A 110 11.03 -5.43 -46.21
N LYS A 111 11.59 -6.54 -45.72
CA LYS A 111 13.04 -6.66 -45.51
C LYS A 111 13.82 -6.49 -46.80
N LEU A 112 13.37 -7.08 -47.91
CA LEU A 112 14.03 -6.97 -49.21
C LEU A 112 13.94 -5.55 -49.80
N SER A 113 12.83 -4.84 -49.62
CA SER A 113 12.69 -3.45 -50.11
C SER A 113 13.47 -2.41 -49.29
N HIS A 114 13.84 -2.74 -48.05
CA HIS A 114 14.65 -1.88 -47.17
C HIS A 114 16.13 -2.33 -47.08
N TYR A 115 16.51 -3.43 -47.72
CA TYR A 115 17.90 -3.92 -47.67
C TYR A 115 18.82 -3.06 -48.54
N GLY A 116 19.67 -2.27 -47.90
CA GLY A 116 20.62 -1.36 -48.57
C GLY A 116 20.07 0.05 -48.85
N VAL A 117 18.85 0.37 -48.40
CA VAL A 117 18.34 1.75 -48.41
C VAL A 117 18.83 2.47 -47.15
N PRO A 118 19.52 3.62 -47.24
CA PRO A 118 19.88 4.40 -46.06
C PRO A 118 18.63 4.95 -45.35
N TYR A 119 18.70 5.15 -44.04
CA TYR A 119 17.57 5.66 -43.27
C TYR A 119 17.08 7.02 -43.82
N PRO A 120 15.75 7.24 -43.93
CA PRO A 120 15.23 8.52 -44.38
C PRO A 120 15.56 9.61 -43.35
N ARG A 121 16.07 10.75 -43.84
CA ARG A 121 16.56 11.89 -43.03
C ARG A 121 15.57 12.38 -41.94
N SER A 122 14.28 12.15 -42.12
CA SER A 122 13.24 12.46 -41.13
C SER A 122 13.29 11.64 -39.84
N PHE A 123 14.09 10.56 -39.80
CA PHE A 123 14.28 9.71 -38.63
C PHE A 123 15.62 9.94 -37.92
N ASP A 124 16.51 10.79 -38.46
CA ASP A 124 17.72 11.20 -37.76
C ASP A 124 17.37 12.05 -36.53
N LYS A 125 18.07 11.84 -35.40
CA LYS A 125 17.74 12.50 -34.12
C LYS A 125 17.70 14.03 -34.23
N GLU A 126 18.70 14.63 -34.87
CA GLU A 126 18.75 16.09 -35.13
C GLU A 126 17.52 16.59 -35.90
N TRP A 127 16.99 15.78 -36.82
CA TRP A 127 15.83 16.15 -37.63
C TRP A 127 14.52 16.02 -36.84
N GLN A 128 14.42 15.04 -35.95
CA GLN A 128 13.31 14.92 -35.00
C GLN A 128 13.30 16.11 -34.04
N GLU A 129 14.46 16.48 -33.49
CA GLU A 129 14.62 17.62 -32.57
C GLU A 129 14.26 18.95 -33.25
N ALA A 130 14.80 19.23 -34.44
CA ALA A 130 14.44 20.43 -35.22
C ALA A 130 12.96 20.46 -35.63
N THR A 131 12.34 19.31 -35.91
CA THR A 131 10.90 19.24 -36.24
C THR A 131 10.03 19.47 -34.99
N ASN A 132 10.46 18.97 -33.83
CA ASN A 132 9.79 19.19 -32.56
C ASN A 132 9.84 20.67 -32.14
N GLU A 133 10.98 21.34 -32.35
CA GLU A 133 11.15 22.77 -32.13
C GLU A 133 10.24 23.60 -33.05
N LEU A 134 10.26 23.32 -34.37
CA LEU A 134 9.40 23.97 -35.35
C LEU A 134 7.89 23.71 -35.09
N MET A 135 7.52 22.52 -34.61
CA MET A 135 6.13 22.25 -34.19
C MET A 135 5.74 23.06 -32.94
N ARG A 136 6.69 23.31 -32.02
CA ARG A 136 6.48 24.14 -30.83
C ARG A 136 6.35 25.62 -31.18
N GLU A 137 7.18 26.15 -32.10
CA GLU A 137 7.02 27.50 -32.66
C GLU A 137 5.63 27.69 -33.31
N GLN A 138 5.19 26.70 -34.09
CA GLN A 138 3.88 26.71 -34.76
C GLN A 138 2.70 26.37 -33.83
N LYS A 139 2.96 26.14 -32.53
CA LYS A 139 1.97 25.75 -31.51
C LYS A 139 1.10 24.55 -31.91
N ALA A 140 1.68 23.55 -32.58
CA ALA A 140 0.97 22.37 -33.04
C ALA A 140 0.45 21.53 -31.84
N ASN A 141 -0.83 21.17 -31.88
CA ASN A 141 -1.56 20.41 -30.84
C ASN A 141 -1.38 20.97 -29.40
N PRO A 142 -1.87 22.19 -29.10
CA PRO A 142 -1.62 22.89 -27.84
C PRO A 142 -2.43 22.37 -26.63
N ILE A 143 -3.16 21.26 -26.77
CA ILE A 143 -3.97 20.65 -25.69
C ILE A 143 -3.36 19.30 -25.23
N THR A 144 -2.72 18.56 -26.13
CA THR A 144 -2.24 17.18 -25.88
C THR A 144 -0.90 16.84 -26.54
N GLY A 145 -0.29 17.78 -27.27
CA GLY A 145 0.97 17.59 -28.00
C GLY A 145 2.15 18.32 -27.38
N ILE A 146 3.23 18.43 -28.16
CA ILE A 146 4.51 19.01 -27.72
C ILE A 146 4.46 20.54 -27.44
N SER A 147 3.32 21.16 -27.73
CA SER A 147 3.06 22.59 -27.54
C SER A 147 2.05 22.89 -26.43
N SER A 148 1.61 21.89 -25.65
CA SER A 148 0.68 22.13 -24.54
C SER A 148 1.38 22.79 -23.35
N GLU A 149 0.74 23.80 -22.76
CA GLU A 149 1.22 24.44 -21.53
C GLU A 149 1.29 23.39 -20.41
N GLY A 150 2.46 23.28 -19.76
CA GLY A 150 2.81 22.18 -18.84
C GLY A 150 3.73 21.10 -19.43
N ASN A 151 3.95 21.06 -20.75
CA ASN A 151 4.90 20.13 -21.41
C ASN A 151 6.28 20.77 -21.67
N MET A 152 6.56 21.93 -21.04
CA MET A 152 7.84 22.63 -21.13
C MET A 152 8.71 22.27 -19.92
N ASP A 153 9.61 21.32 -20.14
CA ASP A 153 10.88 21.09 -19.43
C ASP A 153 10.86 20.85 -17.89
N ALA A 154 9.68 20.76 -17.26
CA ALA A 154 9.52 20.49 -15.82
C ALA A 154 9.53 18.98 -15.44
N THR A 155 9.68 18.07 -16.40
CA THR A 155 9.51 16.61 -16.21
C THR A 155 10.74 15.77 -16.63
N SER A 156 11.83 16.41 -17.04
CA SER A 156 13.09 15.76 -17.34
C SER A 156 13.92 15.59 -16.06
N SER A 157 13.84 14.41 -15.43
CA SER A 157 14.79 14.04 -14.37
C SER A 157 16.23 14.20 -14.87
N THR A 158 17.06 14.90 -14.11
CA THR A 158 18.48 15.10 -14.44
C THR A 158 19.34 13.87 -14.10
N LEU A 159 18.75 12.86 -13.46
CA LEU A 159 19.41 11.62 -13.08
C LEU A 159 19.22 10.53 -14.15
N SER A 160 20.29 9.77 -14.40
CA SER A 160 20.21 8.54 -15.16
C SER A 160 19.41 7.46 -14.43
N GLU A 161 18.89 6.49 -15.20
CA GLU A 161 18.20 5.31 -14.67
C GLU A 161 19.02 4.58 -13.59
N GLU A 162 20.34 4.45 -13.77
CA GLU A 162 21.27 3.85 -12.80
C GLU A 162 21.32 4.65 -11.48
N GLN A 163 21.35 5.98 -11.54
CA GLN A 163 21.32 6.83 -10.35
C GLN A 163 19.96 6.77 -9.62
N VAL A 164 18.85 6.59 -10.35
CA VAL A 164 17.54 6.35 -9.75
C VAL A 164 17.49 4.98 -9.06
N TYR A 165 18.09 3.93 -9.64
CA TYR A 165 18.25 2.63 -8.98
C TYR A 165 19.10 2.72 -7.72
N ASP A 166 20.27 3.38 -7.79
CA ASP A 166 21.19 3.54 -6.67
C ASP A 166 20.55 4.30 -5.51
N LYS A 167 19.75 5.33 -5.80
CA LYS A 167 18.96 6.06 -4.79
C LYS A 167 17.78 5.26 -4.22
N LEU A 168 17.11 4.44 -5.04
CA LEU A 168 16.03 3.56 -4.61
C LEU A 168 16.54 2.46 -3.66
N LYS A 169 17.59 1.77 -4.08
CA LYS A 169 18.29 0.78 -3.25
C LYS A 169 18.90 1.45 -2.02
N GLY A 170 19.41 2.66 -2.17
CA GLY A 170 19.95 3.49 -1.09
C GLY A 170 18.90 3.81 -0.04
N CYS A 171 17.71 4.27 -0.44
CA CYS A 171 16.59 4.54 0.46
C CYS A 171 16.20 3.30 1.29
N LEU A 172 16.04 2.14 0.63
CA LEU A 172 15.55 0.93 1.28
C LEU A 172 16.58 0.27 2.20
N TYR A 173 17.85 0.18 1.78
CA TYR A 173 18.92 -0.26 2.68
C TYR A 173 19.20 0.76 3.78
N GLY A 174 19.10 2.06 3.48
CA GLY A 174 19.25 3.12 4.48
C GLY A 174 18.20 3.02 5.59
N ALA A 175 16.94 2.77 5.23
CA ALA A 175 15.86 2.51 6.18
C ALA A 175 16.16 1.26 7.03
N ALA A 176 16.43 0.12 6.40
CA ALA A 176 16.70 -1.16 7.08
C ALA A 176 17.93 -1.11 8.00
N LEU A 177 18.97 -0.34 7.63
CA LEU A 177 20.14 -0.10 8.49
C LEU A 177 19.80 0.78 9.69
N GLY A 178 19.03 1.86 9.48
CA GLY A 178 18.63 2.76 10.56
C GLY A 178 17.74 2.10 11.60
N ASP A 179 16.77 1.31 11.13
CA ASP A 179 15.91 0.40 11.89
C ASP A 179 16.76 -0.59 12.73
N ALA A 180 17.55 -1.45 12.08
CA ALA A 180 18.25 -2.55 12.74
C ALA A 180 19.37 -2.09 13.69
N VAL A 181 19.95 -0.90 13.47
CA VAL A 181 20.89 -0.26 14.41
C VAL A 181 20.14 0.46 15.53
N GLY A 182 19.02 1.14 15.24
CA GLY A 182 18.21 1.86 16.21
C GLY A 182 17.61 0.98 17.32
N LEU A 183 17.29 -0.28 17.00
CA LEU A 183 16.93 -1.32 17.97
C LEU A 183 17.94 -1.47 19.13
N ALA A 184 19.18 -1.02 18.97
CA ALA A 184 20.18 -0.97 20.05
C ALA A 184 19.74 -0.13 21.27
N THR A 185 18.93 0.92 21.08
CA THR A 185 18.57 1.90 22.12
C THR A 185 17.08 2.25 22.22
N GLU A 186 16.22 1.71 21.35
CA GLU A 186 14.74 1.72 21.48
C GLU A 186 14.24 1.54 22.94
N PHE A 187 13.41 2.44 23.43
CA PHE A 187 12.88 2.49 24.81
C PHE A 187 13.92 2.56 25.94
N LEU A 188 15.19 2.89 25.65
CA LEU A 188 16.15 3.33 26.68
C LEU A 188 16.06 4.84 26.89
N SER A 189 16.48 5.31 28.08
CA SER A 189 16.83 6.73 28.24
C SER A 189 18.20 7.02 27.61
N LYS A 190 18.46 8.29 27.32
CA LYS A 190 19.73 8.76 26.78
C LYS A 190 20.88 8.40 27.71
N GLU A 191 20.75 8.58 29.03
CA GLU A 191 21.79 8.17 30.00
C GLU A 191 22.06 6.67 29.89
N LYS A 192 21.01 5.84 29.76
CA LYS A 192 21.19 4.39 29.68
C LYS A 192 21.81 3.93 28.37
N ALA A 193 21.57 4.63 27.26
CA ALA A 193 22.31 4.43 26.02
C ALA A 193 23.80 4.79 26.19
N ARG A 194 24.11 5.92 26.85
CA ARG A 194 25.52 6.32 27.12
C ARG A 194 26.23 5.36 28.08
N GLU A 195 25.56 4.80 29.08
CA GLU A 195 26.11 3.73 29.94
C GLU A 195 26.46 2.44 29.18
N LEU A 196 25.73 2.12 28.10
CA LEU A 196 25.88 0.85 27.38
C LEU A 196 26.77 0.94 26.13
N TYR A 197 26.86 2.12 25.51
CA TYR A 197 27.48 2.34 24.21
C TYR A 197 28.36 3.60 24.13
N GLY A 198 28.41 4.44 25.18
CA GLY A 198 29.30 5.61 25.28
C GLY A 198 29.09 6.65 24.19
N VAL A 199 30.09 6.81 23.31
CA VAL A 199 30.07 7.69 22.13
C VAL A 199 30.01 6.90 20.81
N GLY A 200 29.67 5.61 20.90
CA GLY A 200 29.76 4.65 19.81
C GLY A 200 31.21 4.24 19.49
N PRO A 201 31.43 3.49 18.40
CA PRO A 201 30.40 2.89 17.53
C PRO A 201 29.61 1.76 18.22
N ILE A 202 28.40 1.52 17.72
CA ILE A 202 27.61 0.32 18.03
C ILE A 202 28.04 -0.75 17.02
N ALA A 203 28.29 -1.99 17.48
CA ALA A 203 28.72 -3.05 16.59
C ALA A 203 27.57 -3.51 15.68
N PHE A 204 27.79 -3.48 14.36
CA PHE A 204 26.81 -3.94 13.37
C PHE A 204 27.49 -4.55 12.15
N GLY A 205 27.01 -5.73 11.72
CA GLY A 205 27.66 -6.53 10.67
C GLY A 205 29.10 -6.89 11.01
N THR A 206 30.04 -6.55 10.13
CA THR A 206 31.49 -6.76 10.39
C THR A 206 32.15 -5.59 11.13
N ASP A 207 31.44 -4.46 11.32
CA ASP A 207 32.03 -3.27 11.94
C ASP A 207 32.19 -3.44 13.46
N GLN A 208 33.29 -2.91 13.99
CA GLN A 208 33.69 -3.13 15.38
C GLN A 208 33.09 -2.07 16.29
N GLY A 209 32.63 -2.47 17.49
CA GLY A 209 32.03 -1.56 18.45
C GLY A 209 31.43 -2.26 19.66
N TYR A 210 30.51 -1.58 20.34
CA TYR A 210 29.77 -2.14 21.47
C TYR A 210 28.58 -2.98 20.98
N GLU A 211 28.55 -4.29 21.31
CA GLU A 211 27.46 -5.21 20.93
C GLU A 211 26.08 -4.73 21.40
N ILE A 212 25.02 -4.97 20.61
CA ILE A 212 23.63 -4.71 20.98
C ILE A 212 23.24 -5.50 22.24
N VAL A 213 22.62 -4.83 23.22
CA VAL A 213 22.23 -5.45 24.49
C VAL A 213 21.04 -6.41 24.33
N CYS A 214 21.17 -7.63 24.83
CA CYS A 214 20.10 -8.64 24.80
C CYS A 214 19.23 -8.58 26.07
N ASP A 215 18.35 -7.57 26.14
CA ASP A 215 17.34 -7.45 27.18
C ASP A 215 16.02 -8.18 26.82
N THR A 216 14.95 -7.99 27.61
CA THR A 216 13.62 -8.59 27.37
C THR A 216 12.98 -8.13 26.06
N HIS A 217 13.38 -6.97 25.54
CA HIS A 217 12.83 -6.33 24.36
C HIS A 217 13.57 -6.75 23.09
N ARG A 218 14.91 -6.56 23.06
CA ARG A 218 15.78 -6.94 21.92
C ARG A 218 15.77 -8.45 21.65
N SER A 219 15.63 -9.27 22.69
CA SER A 219 15.65 -10.74 22.56
C SER A 219 14.49 -11.35 21.75
N ARG A 220 13.54 -10.54 21.28
CA ARG A 220 12.55 -10.91 20.25
C ARG A 220 13.18 -11.10 18.87
N TRP A 221 14.27 -10.40 18.58
CA TRP A 221 14.99 -10.38 17.31
C TRP A 221 16.32 -11.14 17.38
N GLU A 222 17.00 -11.20 16.24
CA GLU A 222 18.37 -11.69 16.10
C GLU A 222 19.28 -10.59 15.52
N SER A 223 20.60 -10.75 15.63
CA SER A 223 21.53 -9.77 15.05
C SER A 223 21.35 -9.72 13.54
N GLY A 224 21.16 -8.50 13.00
CA GLY A 224 20.87 -8.29 11.57
C GLY A 224 19.39 -8.37 11.17
N ASP A 225 18.47 -8.64 12.11
CA ASP A 225 17.03 -8.47 11.87
C ASP A 225 16.64 -6.98 11.98
N TRP A 226 15.53 -6.62 11.32
CA TRP A 226 14.84 -5.33 11.42
C TRP A 226 13.49 -5.44 12.18
N THR A 227 12.86 -4.31 12.51
CA THR A 227 11.62 -4.15 13.30
C THR A 227 10.38 -4.04 12.38
N ASP A 228 9.28 -3.44 12.86
CA ASP A 228 8.09 -3.24 12.02
C ASP A 228 8.14 -2.02 11.09
N ASP A 229 9.14 -1.15 11.22
CA ASP A 229 9.43 -0.06 10.29
C ASP A 229 9.71 -0.59 8.88
N THR A 230 10.73 -1.44 8.74
CA THR A 230 11.11 -2.08 7.47
C THR A 230 10.04 -3.08 6.99
N ASP A 231 9.47 -3.88 7.89
CA ASP A 231 8.42 -4.84 7.53
C ASP A 231 7.17 -4.15 6.95
N GLN A 232 6.70 -3.06 7.58
CA GLN A 232 5.55 -2.32 7.05
C GLN A 232 5.90 -1.49 5.80
N GLN A 233 7.16 -1.09 5.61
CA GLN A 233 7.64 -0.50 4.35
C GLN A 233 7.57 -1.53 3.21
N LEU A 234 8.00 -2.78 3.47
CA LEU A 234 7.91 -3.89 2.53
C LEU A 234 6.46 -4.26 2.18
N LEU A 235 5.50 -4.13 3.11
CA LEU A 235 4.07 -4.29 2.79
C LEU A 235 3.54 -3.23 1.80
N ILE A 236 4.04 -1.99 1.85
CA ILE A 236 3.71 -0.94 0.86
C ILE A 236 4.30 -1.30 -0.50
N ILE A 237 5.53 -1.81 -0.55
CA ILE A 237 6.14 -2.30 -1.80
C ILE A 237 5.34 -3.47 -2.37
N GLN A 238 4.95 -4.45 -1.54
CA GLN A 238 4.13 -5.57 -2.00
C GLN A 238 2.75 -5.15 -2.54
N SER A 239 2.15 -4.07 -2.00
CA SER A 239 0.96 -3.45 -2.58
C SER A 239 1.25 -2.95 -4.00
N LEU A 240 2.20 -2.02 -4.15
CA LEU A 240 2.64 -1.45 -5.44
C LEU A 240 3.01 -2.51 -6.49
N LEU A 241 3.71 -3.57 -6.08
CA LEU A 241 4.11 -4.69 -6.94
C LEU A 241 2.92 -5.52 -7.45
N SER A 242 1.81 -5.56 -6.70
CA SER A 242 0.59 -6.28 -7.09
C SER A 242 -0.39 -5.44 -7.91
N THR A 243 -0.19 -4.13 -7.93
CA THR A 243 -1.07 -3.12 -8.54
C THR A 243 -0.39 -2.31 -9.66
N ASN A 244 0.80 -2.74 -10.09
CA ASN A 244 1.60 -2.10 -11.15
C ASN A 244 1.86 -0.60 -10.87
N GLY A 245 2.24 -0.26 -9.63
CA GLY A 245 2.61 1.10 -9.20
C GLY A 245 1.47 1.99 -8.70
N VAL A 246 0.21 1.52 -8.79
CA VAL A 246 -0.95 2.27 -8.27
C VAL A 246 -1.21 1.87 -6.82
N PHE A 247 -0.88 2.72 -5.84
CA PHE A 247 -1.19 2.40 -4.45
C PHE A 247 -2.70 2.31 -4.22
N TYR A 248 -3.19 1.15 -3.78
CA TYR A 248 -4.58 0.98 -3.33
C TYR A 248 -4.65 0.78 -1.82
N THR A 249 -5.50 1.60 -1.20
CA THR A 249 -5.67 1.71 0.25
C THR A 249 -6.14 0.38 0.86
N ARG A 250 -7.07 -0.31 0.19
CA ARG A 250 -7.68 -1.56 0.65
C ARG A 250 -6.78 -2.78 0.48
N ASP A 251 -5.88 -2.79 -0.51
CA ASP A 251 -4.89 -3.88 -0.66
C ASP A 251 -3.82 -3.79 0.43
N PHE A 252 -3.26 -2.59 0.67
CA PHE A 252 -2.32 -2.41 1.77
C PHE A 252 -2.96 -2.73 3.14
N ALA A 253 -4.23 -2.36 3.37
CA ALA A 253 -4.96 -2.76 4.58
C ALA A 253 -5.12 -4.29 4.71
N LYS A 254 -5.40 -5.00 3.60
CA LYS A 254 -5.46 -6.48 3.53
C LYS A 254 -4.11 -7.10 3.92
N ARG A 255 -3.00 -6.57 3.38
CA ARG A 255 -1.63 -7.00 3.68
C ARG A 255 -1.23 -6.75 5.13
N LEU A 256 -1.47 -5.54 5.64
CA LEU A 256 -1.15 -5.17 7.03
C LEU A 256 -1.91 -6.02 8.04
N PHE A 257 -3.17 -6.37 7.75
CA PHE A 257 -3.93 -7.32 8.58
C PHE A 257 -3.34 -8.74 8.52
N GLN A 258 -2.94 -9.24 7.35
CA GLN A 258 -2.37 -10.58 7.19
C GLN A 258 -1.02 -10.71 7.91
N TRP A 259 -0.12 -9.75 7.70
CA TRP A 259 1.17 -9.67 8.40
C TRP A 259 0.97 -9.60 9.93
N ALA A 260 0.05 -8.78 10.43
CA ALA A 260 -0.21 -8.67 11.87
C ALA A 260 -0.82 -9.96 12.49
N GLU A 261 -1.32 -10.91 11.70
CA GLU A 261 -1.75 -12.24 12.17
C GLU A 261 -0.66 -13.33 12.03
N GLN A 262 0.30 -13.18 11.12
CA GLN A 262 1.14 -14.30 10.62
C GLN A 262 2.63 -14.01 10.44
N GLY A 263 3.03 -12.74 10.37
CA GLY A 263 4.38 -12.31 9.95
C GLY A 263 4.63 -12.51 8.45
N PHE A 264 5.88 -12.40 8.02
CA PHE A 264 6.30 -12.76 6.66
C PHE A 264 6.78 -14.21 6.59
N PRO A 265 6.29 -15.02 5.62
CA PRO A 265 6.82 -16.35 5.36
C PRO A 265 8.32 -16.36 5.04
N GLU A 266 8.78 -15.35 4.30
CA GLU A 266 10.19 -15.22 3.88
C GLU A 266 11.13 -14.84 5.03
N LEU A 267 10.63 -14.16 6.06
CA LEU A 267 11.35 -13.90 7.32
C LEU A 267 11.22 -15.07 8.29
N GLU A 268 11.48 -16.29 7.79
CA GLU A 268 11.48 -17.55 8.55
C GLU A 268 10.15 -17.88 9.27
N ASN A 269 9.03 -17.23 8.88
CA ASN A 269 7.75 -17.26 9.60
C ASN A 269 7.85 -16.76 11.05
N LYS A 270 8.73 -15.78 11.31
CA LYS A 270 8.81 -15.06 12.59
C LYS A 270 7.47 -14.37 12.90
N PRO A 271 7.05 -14.30 14.18
CA PRO A 271 5.86 -13.54 14.54
C PRO A 271 6.11 -12.03 14.29
N PRO A 272 5.06 -11.26 13.91
CA PRO A 272 5.21 -9.83 13.70
C PRO A 272 5.54 -9.17 15.05
N CYS A 273 6.73 -8.57 15.12
CA CYS A 273 7.21 -7.83 16.28
C CYS A 273 6.91 -6.34 16.12
N GLY A 274 7.37 -5.50 17.05
CA GLY A 274 7.14 -4.05 17.00
C GLY A 274 5.69 -3.61 17.26
N ILE A 275 4.79 -3.76 16.27
CA ILE A 275 3.38 -3.28 16.18
C ILE A 275 2.98 -2.22 17.23
N GLY A 276 3.15 -0.95 16.85
CA GLY A 276 2.71 0.19 17.64
C GLY A 276 1.21 0.21 18.00
N LEU A 277 0.88 0.81 19.16
CA LEU A 277 -0.46 0.78 19.77
C LEU A 277 -1.57 1.37 18.88
N THR A 278 -1.27 2.37 18.05
CA THR A 278 -2.24 2.96 17.10
C THR A 278 -2.61 1.97 16.01
N VAL A 279 -1.61 1.38 15.33
CA VAL A 279 -1.79 0.34 14.31
C VAL A 279 -2.58 -0.83 14.88
N ALA A 280 -2.19 -1.33 16.05
CA ALA A 280 -2.91 -2.38 16.75
C ALA A 280 -4.35 -2.03 17.11
N SER A 281 -4.69 -0.75 17.31
CA SER A 281 -6.05 -0.30 17.62
C SER A 281 -6.91 -0.19 16.37
N VAL A 282 -6.36 0.31 15.27
CA VAL A 282 -7.05 0.38 13.96
C VAL A 282 -7.27 -1.02 13.38
N LEU A 283 -6.31 -1.94 13.49
CA LEU A 283 -6.43 -3.33 13.05
C LEU A 283 -7.56 -4.12 13.75
N ARG A 284 -7.98 -3.68 14.94
CA ARG A 284 -9.08 -4.29 15.72
C ARG A 284 -10.45 -3.67 15.43
N HIS A 285 -10.54 -2.65 14.59
CA HIS A 285 -11.78 -1.97 14.27
C HIS A 285 -12.55 -2.70 13.15
N ASP A 286 -13.85 -2.96 13.35
CA ASP A 286 -14.66 -3.80 12.45
C ASP A 286 -14.65 -3.33 10.98
N LEU A 287 -14.56 -2.01 10.76
CA LEU A 287 -14.55 -1.40 9.42
C LEU A 287 -13.18 -1.48 8.72
N PHE A 288 -12.10 -1.92 9.37
CA PHE A 288 -10.74 -1.79 8.81
C PHE A 288 -10.56 -2.49 7.46
N LYS A 289 -11.17 -3.67 7.27
CA LYS A 289 -11.06 -4.46 6.03
C LYS A 289 -11.95 -3.95 4.88
N SER A 290 -13.01 -3.20 5.20
CA SER A 290 -13.90 -2.61 4.19
C SER A 290 -13.45 -1.21 3.79
N THR A 291 -13.15 -0.39 4.78
CA THR A 291 -13.03 1.07 4.71
C THR A 291 -11.98 1.54 5.74
N PRO A 292 -10.68 1.24 5.51
CA PRO A 292 -9.61 1.48 6.48
C PRO A 292 -9.49 2.94 6.93
N HIS A 293 -9.66 3.93 6.03
CA HIS A 293 -9.64 5.35 6.42
C HIS A 293 -10.78 5.73 7.38
N ARG A 294 -11.95 5.11 7.24
CA ARG A 294 -13.07 5.27 8.19
C ARG A 294 -12.70 4.70 9.57
N ALA A 295 -12.06 3.53 9.59
CA ALA A 295 -11.59 2.90 10.83
C ALA A 295 -10.47 3.70 11.53
N ALA A 296 -9.51 4.24 10.77
CA ALA A 296 -8.47 5.11 11.31
C ALA A 296 -9.05 6.44 11.82
N TRP A 297 -10.06 7.00 11.16
CA TRP A 297 -10.81 8.16 11.64
C TRP A 297 -11.53 7.87 12.97
N ASP A 298 -12.30 6.76 13.06
CA ASP A 298 -13.03 6.40 14.27
C ASP A 298 -12.10 6.16 15.47
N VAL A 299 -10.92 5.57 15.24
CA VAL A 299 -9.89 5.46 16.28
C VAL A 299 -9.34 6.83 16.65
N TRP A 300 -8.96 7.68 15.69
CA TRP A 300 -8.42 9.03 15.96
C TRP A 300 -9.41 9.93 16.74
N GLU A 301 -10.69 9.91 16.35
CA GLU A 301 -11.78 10.62 17.04
C GLU A 301 -11.99 10.08 18.47
N SER A 302 -11.78 8.78 18.72
CA SER A 302 -11.86 8.17 20.06
C SER A 302 -10.70 8.52 21.01
N TYR A 303 -9.68 9.23 20.52
CA TYR A 303 -8.57 9.80 21.29
C TYR A 303 -8.61 11.34 21.24
N ASP A 304 -9.81 11.93 21.20
CA ASP A 304 -10.04 13.38 21.19
C ASP A 304 -9.22 14.11 20.09
N CYS A 305 -9.14 13.49 18.90
CA CYS A 305 -8.38 13.95 17.74
C CYS A 305 -6.87 14.15 17.98
N ASN A 306 -6.28 13.50 18.99
CA ASN A 306 -4.89 13.68 19.38
C ASN A 306 -4.11 12.34 19.42
N LEU A 307 -3.70 11.82 18.26
CA LEU A 307 -3.02 10.52 18.14
C LEU A 307 -1.90 10.55 17.08
N ALA A 308 -1.00 11.52 17.20
CA ALA A 308 0.12 11.75 16.28
C ALA A 308 1.33 10.83 16.51
N ALA A 309 1.08 9.52 16.42
CA ALA A 309 2.15 8.52 16.36
C ALA A 309 2.87 8.55 14.99
N ASN A 310 4.17 8.24 15.02
CA ASN A 310 5.07 8.10 13.87
C ASN A 310 4.82 6.87 12.98
N GLY A 311 4.05 5.86 13.42
CA GLY A 311 3.90 4.54 12.77
C GLY A 311 3.29 4.48 11.35
N ALA A 312 3.24 5.58 10.61
CA ALA A 312 3.07 5.61 9.16
C ALA A 312 4.25 6.30 8.46
N LEU A 313 4.85 7.33 9.07
CA LEU A 313 6.03 8.04 8.58
C LEU A 313 7.17 7.06 8.24
N MET A 314 7.44 6.10 9.15
CA MET A 314 8.47 5.07 9.02
C MET A 314 8.42 4.25 7.72
N ARG A 315 7.21 3.99 7.23
CA ARG A 315 6.96 3.08 6.11
C ARG A 315 6.68 3.81 4.80
N THR A 316 6.37 5.10 4.82
CA THR A 316 5.88 5.82 3.63
C THR A 316 6.97 6.31 2.69
N ALA A 317 8.24 6.46 3.14
CA ALA A 317 9.33 7.06 2.36
C ALA A 317 9.44 6.54 0.91
N ILE A 318 9.23 5.25 0.71
CA ILE A 318 9.29 4.57 -0.59
C ILE A 318 8.28 5.10 -1.63
N LEU A 319 7.19 5.75 -1.22
CA LEU A 319 6.18 6.33 -2.12
C LEU A 319 6.69 7.56 -2.88
N GLY A 320 7.83 8.12 -2.49
CA GLY A 320 8.52 9.16 -3.27
C GLY A 320 9.08 8.67 -4.63
N PHE A 321 9.15 7.35 -4.87
CA PHE A 321 9.76 6.77 -6.07
C PHE A 321 8.79 6.46 -7.24
N PRO A 322 7.66 5.73 -7.07
CA PRO A 322 6.88 5.22 -8.22
C PRO A 322 6.29 6.29 -9.14
N ASN A 323 6.06 7.49 -8.61
CA ASN A 323 5.53 8.64 -9.35
C ASN A 323 6.41 9.87 -9.17
N TYR A 324 7.74 9.72 -9.00
CA TYR A 324 8.63 10.81 -8.57
C TYR A 324 8.63 12.08 -9.45
N LYS A 325 8.22 11.93 -10.72
CA LYS A 325 8.04 13.01 -11.72
C LYS A 325 6.73 13.81 -11.55
N ASP A 326 5.81 13.33 -10.71
CA ASP A 326 4.46 13.86 -10.48
C ASP A 326 4.23 13.99 -8.96
N GLU A 327 4.61 15.15 -8.42
CA GLU A 327 4.53 15.43 -6.97
C GLU A 327 3.08 15.30 -6.44
N THR A 328 2.08 15.63 -7.27
CA THR A 328 0.66 15.51 -6.92
C THR A 328 0.24 14.05 -6.72
N LYS A 329 0.70 13.12 -7.56
CA LYS A 329 0.51 11.67 -7.34
C LYS A 329 1.26 11.17 -6.11
N VAL A 330 2.50 11.64 -5.87
CA VAL A 330 3.27 11.28 -4.67
C VAL A 330 2.50 11.68 -3.41
N VAL A 331 2.03 12.93 -3.33
CA VAL A 331 1.19 13.41 -2.20
C VAL A 331 -0.07 12.56 -2.03
N LYS A 332 -0.78 12.25 -3.12
CA LYS A 332 -2.00 11.42 -3.08
C LYS A 332 -1.72 10.02 -2.51
N GLN A 333 -0.74 9.30 -3.07
CA GLN A 333 -0.41 7.94 -2.63
C GLN A 333 0.14 7.92 -1.19
N THR A 334 0.91 8.93 -0.79
CA THR A 334 1.36 9.09 0.59
C THR A 334 0.20 9.30 1.57
N LEU A 335 -0.78 10.14 1.22
CA LEU A 335 -1.98 10.33 2.05
C LEU A 335 -2.82 9.05 2.13
N GLN A 336 -2.97 8.30 1.02
CA GLN A 336 -3.63 6.99 1.04
C GLN A 336 -2.94 6.03 2.03
N ALA A 337 -1.62 5.83 1.92
CA ALA A 337 -0.86 4.91 2.76
C ALA A 337 -0.76 5.33 4.24
N THR A 338 -0.77 6.63 4.50
CA THR A 338 -0.72 7.19 5.86
C THR A 338 -2.06 6.99 6.58
N LYS A 339 -3.16 7.44 5.94
CA LYS A 339 -4.51 7.45 6.53
C LYS A 339 -5.11 6.06 6.74
N VAL A 340 -4.48 4.98 6.22
CA VAL A 340 -4.84 3.58 6.54
C VAL A 340 -4.78 3.31 8.03
N THR A 341 -3.85 3.93 8.76
CA THR A 341 -3.73 3.79 10.22
C THR A 341 -3.59 5.10 10.98
N HIS A 342 -3.14 6.18 10.34
CA HIS A 342 -2.84 7.46 10.99
C HIS A 342 -3.57 8.61 10.28
N THR A 343 -4.76 8.95 10.78
CA THR A 343 -5.58 10.07 10.26
C THR A 343 -5.11 11.44 10.78
N ASP A 344 -4.28 11.47 11.83
CA ASP A 344 -3.82 12.72 12.45
C ASP A 344 -3.08 13.62 11.45
N PRO A 345 -3.47 14.90 11.28
CA PRO A 345 -2.85 15.80 10.31
C PRO A 345 -1.33 15.96 10.47
N ARG A 346 -0.82 15.84 11.71
CA ARG A 346 0.62 15.92 12.02
C ARG A 346 1.39 14.75 11.40
N CYS A 347 0.79 13.55 11.37
CA CYS A 347 1.39 12.38 10.72
C CYS A 347 1.25 12.46 9.19
N CYS A 348 0.11 12.96 8.69
CA CYS A 348 -0.13 13.20 7.27
C CYS A 348 0.89 14.16 6.65
N VAL A 349 1.10 15.34 7.26
CA VAL A 349 2.06 16.33 6.73
C VAL A 349 3.50 15.84 6.83
N SER A 350 3.87 15.16 7.92
CA SER A 350 5.22 14.60 8.11
C SER A 350 5.55 13.57 7.01
N SER A 351 4.61 12.67 6.72
CA SER A 351 4.78 11.62 5.71
C SER A 351 4.92 12.23 4.31
N VAL A 352 4.09 13.24 4.00
CA VAL A 352 4.17 13.99 2.74
C VAL A 352 5.53 14.69 2.59
N ILE A 353 6.03 15.39 3.62
CA ILE A 353 7.34 16.06 3.59
C ILE A 353 8.46 15.08 3.21
N VAL A 354 8.52 13.89 3.83
CA VAL A 354 9.56 12.88 3.53
C VAL A 354 9.46 12.38 2.08
N THR A 355 8.25 12.06 1.60
CA THR A 355 8.08 11.53 0.23
C THR A 355 8.27 12.57 -0.86
N VAL A 356 7.91 13.83 -0.61
CA VAL A 356 8.16 14.95 -1.53
C VAL A 356 9.66 15.29 -1.60
N LEU A 357 10.37 15.27 -0.46
CA LEU A 357 11.84 15.43 -0.47
C LEU A 357 12.52 14.37 -1.34
N ILE A 358 12.13 13.10 -1.20
CA ILE A 358 12.60 12.00 -2.04
C ILE A 358 12.26 12.24 -3.52
N SER A 359 11.03 12.67 -3.84
CA SER A 359 10.60 12.98 -5.20
C SER A 359 11.42 14.11 -5.85
N ARG A 360 11.76 15.19 -5.12
CA ARG A 360 12.62 16.29 -5.61
C ARG A 360 14.08 15.87 -5.77
N LEU A 361 14.62 15.09 -4.83
CA LEU A 361 15.96 14.49 -4.94
C LEU A 361 16.14 13.59 -6.18
N LEU A 362 15.04 13.04 -6.72
CA LEU A 362 15.02 12.16 -7.90
C LEU A 362 14.77 12.92 -9.21
N ARG A 363 14.02 14.02 -9.18
CA ARG A 363 14.00 14.98 -10.30
C ARG A 363 15.37 15.64 -10.49
N GLY A 364 16.09 15.86 -9.38
CA GLY A 364 17.36 16.59 -9.38
C GLY A 364 17.13 18.07 -9.61
N ASP A 365 16.06 18.61 -9.01
CA ASP A 365 15.72 20.03 -8.99
C ASP A 365 16.87 20.79 -8.29
N ASP A 366 17.68 21.54 -9.05
CA ASP A 366 18.99 22.07 -8.59
C ASP A 366 18.88 23.32 -7.69
N HIS A 367 17.95 23.28 -6.73
CA HIS A 367 17.87 24.06 -5.48
C HIS A 367 17.96 25.60 -5.54
N THR A 368 17.86 26.23 -6.72
CA THR A 368 18.16 27.68 -6.85
C THR A 368 17.24 28.52 -7.75
N SER A 369 16.19 27.97 -8.38
CA SER A 369 15.40 28.75 -9.37
C SER A 369 13.91 28.43 -9.57
N GLN A 370 13.36 27.32 -9.04
CA GLN A 370 11.93 26.98 -9.20
C GLN A 370 11.19 26.64 -7.90
N ASP A 371 11.88 26.39 -6.78
CA ASP A 371 11.25 25.98 -5.51
C ASP A 371 10.39 27.07 -4.81
N ASP A 372 10.45 28.34 -5.24
CA ASP A 372 9.62 29.44 -4.71
C ASP A 372 8.19 29.48 -5.28
N VAL A 373 7.84 28.57 -6.21
CA VAL A 373 6.47 28.46 -6.74
C VAL A 373 5.56 27.82 -5.68
N GLU A 374 4.90 28.67 -4.90
CA GLU A 374 3.86 28.29 -3.94
C GLU A 374 2.78 27.43 -4.64
N LEU A 375 2.33 26.34 -3.98
CA LEU A 375 1.25 25.50 -4.52
C LEU A 375 0.04 26.35 -4.90
N ASP A 376 -0.47 26.13 -6.11
CA ASP A 376 -1.66 26.82 -6.59
C ASP A 376 -2.89 26.48 -5.72
N GLN A 377 -3.88 27.37 -5.77
CA GLN A 377 -5.06 27.25 -4.93
C GLN A 377 -5.88 25.97 -5.21
N SER A 378 -5.90 25.47 -6.46
CA SER A 378 -6.63 24.26 -6.80
C SER A 378 -5.93 22.99 -6.29
N THR A 379 -4.60 22.93 -6.35
CA THR A 379 -3.81 21.85 -5.73
C THR A 379 -3.94 21.85 -4.21
N LYS A 380 -3.90 23.03 -3.57
CA LYS A 380 -4.19 23.17 -2.13
C LYS A 380 -5.59 22.67 -1.78
N GLU A 381 -6.62 23.02 -2.56
CA GLU A 381 -8.00 22.57 -2.34
C GLU A 381 -8.19 21.06 -2.58
N MET A 382 -7.50 20.49 -3.57
CA MET A 382 -7.47 19.05 -3.85
C MET A 382 -6.86 18.27 -2.68
N ILE A 383 -5.69 18.68 -2.20
CA ILE A 383 -5.04 18.12 -0.99
C ILE A 383 -5.95 18.31 0.24
N SER A 384 -6.65 19.46 0.34
CA SER A 384 -7.59 19.74 1.43
C SER A 384 -8.82 18.82 1.45
N LYS A 385 -9.25 18.29 0.29
CA LYS A 385 -10.30 17.26 0.20
C LYS A 385 -9.74 15.90 0.62
N TRP A 386 -8.57 15.52 0.11
CA TRP A 386 -7.87 14.28 0.47
C TRP A 386 -7.60 14.14 1.97
N MET A 387 -7.23 15.23 2.65
CA MET A 387 -7.06 15.25 4.11
C MET A 387 -8.34 14.87 4.88
N LYS A 388 -9.53 15.23 4.36
CA LYS A 388 -10.84 14.98 4.98
C LYS A 388 -11.40 13.57 4.73
N SER A 389 -10.76 12.77 3.86
CA SER A 389 -11.12 11.36 3.67
C SER A 389 -11.16 10.60 5.01
N GLY A 390 -12.11 9.67 5.13
CA GLY A 390 -12.41 8.93 6.35
C GLY A 390 -13.40 9.62 7.30
N LYS A 391 -13.65 10.93 7.17
CA LYS A 391 -14.65 11.65 7.99
C LYS A 391 -16.07 11.13 7.66
N PRO A 392 -16.92 10.81 8.66
CA PRO A 392 -18.25 10.23 8.42
C PRO A 392 -19.22 11.17 7.68
N THR A 393 -18.93 12.48 7.67
CA THR A 393 -19.76 13.51 7.02
C THR A 393 -19.21 13.96 5.66
N ASN A 394 -18.15 13.33 5.15
CA ASN A 394 -17.57 13.68 3.85
C ASN A 394 -18.45 13.13 2.71
N ASN A 395 -18.52 13.81 1.57
CA ASN A 395 -19.13 13.21 0.38
C ASN A 395 -18.30 11.96 -0.02
N PRO A 396 -18.90 10.79 -0.31
CA PRO A 396 -18.18 9.67 -0.93
C PRO A 396 -17.43 10.05 -2.21
N GLU A 397 -17.95 11.00 -2.99
CA GLU A 397 -17.30 11.55 -4.20
C GLU A 397 -16.11 12.49 -3.91
N GLU A 398 -15.81 12.74 -2.64
CA GLU A 398 -14.62 13.47 -2.18
C GLU A 398 -13.61 12.56 -1.48
N ASN A 399 -13.80 11.23 -1.55
CA ASN A 399 -12.84 10.29 -0.98
C ASN A 399 -11.58 10.15 -1.85
N ILE A 400 -10.41 10.04 -1.21
CA ILE A 400 -9.13 9.78 -1.88
C ILE A 400 -9.09 8.37 -2.52
N ASP A 401 -9.83 7.41 -1.96
CA ASP A 401 -9.91 6.02 -2.43
C ASP A 401 -10.94 5.79 -3.53
N LEU A 402 -11.39 6.81 -4.28
CA LEU A 402 -12.37 6.62 -5.36
C LEU A 402 -11.88 5.70 -6.50
N GLU A 403 -10.56 5.58 -6.65
CA GLU A 403 -9.91 4.71 -7.63
C GLU A 403 -9.59 3.31 -7.08
N ASP A 404 -9.80 3.05 -5.77
CA ASP A 404 -9.61 1.71 -5.21
C ASP A 404 -10.61 0.72 -5.84
N PRO A 405 -10.18 -0.49 -6.23
CA PRO A 405 -11.08 -1.49 -6.79
C PRO A 405 -12.19 -1.87 -5.79
N PRO A 406 -13.40 -2.19 -6.27
CA PRO A 406 -14.54 -2.49 -5.41
C PRO A 406 -14.30 -3.72 -4.52
N PRO A 407 -15.08 -3.90 -3.44
CA PRO A 407 -14.94 -5.06 -2.57
C PRO A 407 -15.16 -6.38 -3.32
N GLU A 408 -14.16 -7.28 -3.22
CA GLU A 408 -14.32 -8.70 -3.57
C GLU A 408 -15.53 -9.26 -2.81
N THR A 409 -16.53 -9.79 -3.52
CA THR A 409 -17.77 -10.26 -2.92
C THR A 409 -17.57 -11.63 -2.26
N GLU A 410 -17.09 -11.63 -1.01
CA GLU A 410 -16.86 -12.85 -0.22
C GLU A 410 -18.10 -13.76 -0.18
N THR A 411 -18.06 -14.84 -0.94
CA THR A 411 -19.12 -15.85 -1.01
C THR A 411 -19.06 -16.76 0.22
N SER A 412 -19.65 -16.27 1.31
CA SER A 412 -20.10 -17.05 2.48
C SER A 412 -19.05 -17.91 3.19
N LYS A 413 -18.16 -17.27 3.99
CA LYS A 413 -17.40 -17.94 5.06
C LYS A 413 -17.52 -17.28 6.45
N LYS A 414 -18.74 -16.82 6.78
CA LYS A 414 -19.12 -16.47 8.17
C LYS A 414 -19.09 -17.71 9.07
N ASN A 415 -17.92 -18.06 9.64
CA ASN A 415 -17.80 -18.84 10.89
C ASN A 415 -16.38 -18.97 11.50
N ILE A 416 -15.35 -18.26 11.01
CA ILE A 416 -13.96 -18.39 11.53
C ILE A 416 -13.55 -17.25 12.49
N ILE A 417 -14.21 -16.08 12.41
CA ILE A 417 -13.72 -14.80 12.96
C ILE A 417 -13.58 -14.78 14.50
N ASN A 418 -14.49 -15.41 15.25
CA ASN A 418 -14.53 -15.27 16.72
C ASN A 418 -13.44 -16.04 17.49
N LYS A 419 -12.59 -16.83 16.84
CA LYS A 419 -11.42 -17.47 17.50
C LYS A 419 -10.14 -16.64 17.40
N THR A 420 -9.98 -15.80 16.37
CA THR A 420 -8.69 -15.17 16.05
C THR A 420 -8.41 -13.90 16.87
N PHE A 421 -9.44 -13.14 17.25
CA PHE A 421 -9.32 -11.95 18.13
C PHE A 421 -8.57 -12.21 19.45
N ASN A 422 -8.61 -13.45 19.96
CA ASN A 422 -7.91 -13.86 21.20
C ASN A 422 -6.40 -14.14 21.02
N ARG A 423 -5.84 -14.01 19.81
CA ARG A 423 -4.39 -14.02 19.57
C ARG A 423 -3.79 -12.62 19.66
N ILE A 424 -4.36 -11.64 18.97
CA ILE A 424 -3.87 -10.25 18.97
C ILE A 424 -3.88 -9.67 20.39
N SER A 425 -4.94 -9.94 21.17
CA SER A 425 -5.03 -9.53 22.58
C SER A 425 -4.05 -10.23 23.54
N LYS A 426 -3.37 -11.31 23.10
CA LYS A 426 -2.31 -11.98 23.87
C LYS A 426 -0.91 -11.41 23.61
N PHE A 427 -0.66 -10.80 22.45
CA PHE A 427 0.58 -10.09 22.20
C PHE A 427 0.61 -8.71 22.87
N ILE A 428 -0.56 -8.07 23.00
CA ILE A 428 -0.66 -6.67 23.49
C ILE A 428 -1.35 -6.62 24.86
N GLY A 429 -0.57 -6.88 25.90
CA GLY A 429 -0.72 -6.18 27.18
C GLY A 429 -1.92 -6.52 28.08
N LYS A 430 -2.07 -7.80 28.48
CA LYS A 430 -2.50 -8.10 29.85
C LYS A 430 -1.67 -9.21 30.47
N GLY A 431 -1.03 -8.90 31.60
CA GLY A 431 -0.41 -9.90 32.46
C GLY A 431 -1.46 -10.88 32.98
N SER A 432 -1.45 -12.10 32.48
CA SER A 432 -2.18 -13.22 33.06
C SER A 432 -1.16 -14.30 33.42
N SER A 433 -1.22 -14.76 34.67
CA SER A 433 -0.46 -15.90 35.14
C SER A 433 -0.93 -17.16 34.41
N SER A 434 -0.17 -17.57 33.40
CA SER A 434 -0.26 -18.90 32.81
C SER A 434 1.12 -19.54 32.93
N ASP A 435 1.19 -20.69 33.60
CA ASP A 435 2.44 -21.27 34.14
C ASP A 435 3.37 -21.88 33.07
N ASN A 436 3.19 -21.49 31.80
CA ASN A 436 4.00 -21.92 30.68
C ASN A 436 4.14 -20.76 29.69
N PRO A 437 5.28 -20.04 29.67
CA PRO A 437 5.45 -18.86 28.84
C PRO A 437 5.45 -19.20 27.34
N PRO A 438 5.09 -18.26 26.44
CA PRO A 438 5.24 -18.41 25.00
C PRO A 438 6.65 -18.87 24.58
N GLU A 439 6.74 -19.62 23.47
CA GLU A 439 8.00 -20.26 23.07
C GLU A 439 9.12 -19.24 22.77
N TRP A 440 8.77 -18.07 22.22
CA TRP A 440 9.73 -16.96 22.05
C TRP A 440 10.30 -16.46 23.38
N ILE A 441 9.51 -16.44 24.46
CA ILE A 441 10.02 -16.09 25.80
C ILE A 441 10.95 -17.19 26.33
N LYS A 442 10.69 -18.47 26.06
CA LYS A 442 11.62 -19.56 26.42
C LYS A 442 12.95 -19.44 25.64
N ILE A 443 12.88 -19.09 24.35
CA ILE A 443 14.05 -18.83 23.51
C ILE A 443 14.83 -17.61 24.03
N ALA A 444 14.15 -16.50 24.33
CA ALA A 444 14.74 -15.29 24.93
C ALA A 444 15.41 -15.59 26.28
N LEU A 445 14.75 -16.30 27.19
CA LEU A 445 15.32 -16.74 28.47
C LEU A 445 16.55 -17.66 28.29
N LYS A 446 16.58 -18.46 27.21
CA LYS A 446 17.71 -19.33 26.85
C LYS A 446 18.87 -18.57 26.19
N LYS A 447 18.60 -17.55 25.36
CA LYS A 447 19.60 -16.59 24.85
C LYS A 447 20.21 -15.79 26.01
N ARG A 448 19.38 -15.17 26.86
CA ARG A 448 19.78 -14.41 28.06
C ARG A 448 20.62 -15.25 29.03
N ARG A 449 20.27 -16.53 29.27
CA ARG A 449 21.09 -17.46 30.08
C ARG A 449 22.46 -17.78 29.50
N ARG A 450 22.69 -17.64 28.19
CA ARG A 450 24.01 -17.81 27.56
C ARG A 450 24.87 -16.55 27.71
N GLN A 451 24.37 -15.39 27.31
CA GLN A 451 25.11 -14.12 27.43
C GLN A 451 25.32 -13.68 28.90
N SER A 452 24.51 -14.16 29.85
CA SER A 452 24.75 -14.00 31.29
C SER A 452 26.05 -14.64 31.82
N SER A 453 26.81 -15.37 30.99
CA SER A 453 28.12 -15.93 31.35
C SER A 453 29.32 -15.09 30.92
N THR A 454 29.10 -14.02 30.16
CA THR A 454 30.14 -13.12 29.64
C THR A 454 29.92 -11.70 30.17
N THR A 455 30.87 -11.18 30.95
CA THR A 455 30.91 -9.77 31.33
C THR A 455 31.15 -8.91 30.08
N ARG A 456 30.26 -7.96 29.79
CA ARG A 456 30.47 -6.92 28.77
C ARG A 456 31.75 -6.15 29.12
N PRO A 457 32.61 -5.79 28.15
CA PRO A 457 33.76 -4.92 28.40
C PRO A 457 33.31 -3.55 28.92
N ASP A 458 34.16 -2.90 29.70
CA ASP A 458 33.88 -1.57 30.25
C ASP A 458 33.71 -0.54 29.11
N VAL A 459 32.68 0.29 29.23
CA VAL A 459 32.35 1.31 28.22
C VAL A 459 33.22 2.53 28.46
N LEU A 460 34.23 2.70 27.62
CA LEU A 460 35.14 3.84 27.65
C LEU A 460 34.49 5.05 26.97
N ILE A 461 34.29 6.11 27.76
CA ILE A 461 34.01 7.45 27.25
C ILE A 461 35.37 8.19 27.20
N PRO A 462 35.89 8.55 26.02
CA PRO A 462 37.18 9.23 25.90
C PRO A 462 37.13 10.68 26.42
N ASP A 463 38.21 11.14 27.06
CA ASP A 463 38.31 12.49 27.64
C ASP A 463 38.05 13.61 26.63
N ASN A 464 38.48 13.40 25.38
CA ASN A 464 38.14 14.23 24.23
C ASN A 464 37.32 13.36 23.24
N PRO A 465 35.97 13.45 23.26
CA PRO A 465 35.16 12.67 22.33
C PRO A 465 35.30 13.16 20.89
N PRO A 466 35.15 12.27 19.89
CA PRO A 466 35.08 12.67 18.49
C PRO A 466 33.90 13.61 18.26
N ALA A 467 34.07 14.57 17.36
CA ALA A 467 33.13 15.64 17.08
C ALA A 467 31.68 15.14 16.88
N SER A 468 30.71 15.80 17.53
CA SER A 468 29.28 15.56 17.32
C SER A 468 28.88 15.98 15.89
N MET A 469 27.90 15.31 15.30
CA MET A 469 27.33 15.72 14.01
C MET A 469 26.63 17.09 14.03
N ASP A 470 26.34 17.62 15.22
CA ASP A 470 25.91 19.01 15.40
C ASP A 470 27.01 19.99 14.91
N THR A 471 28.30 19.62 15.02
CA THR A 471 29.45 20.50 14.77
C THR A 471 29.77 20.74 13.29
N PHE A 472 29.41 19.81 12.40
CA PHE A 472 29.59 19.95 10.95
C PHE A 472 28.50 20.83 10.31
N GLY A 473 27.47 21.21 11.07
CA GLY A 473 26.36 22.03 10.59
C GLY A 473 25.53 21.35 9.49
N ALA A 474 24.82 22.18 8.73
CA ALA A 474 23.93 21.75 7.65
C ALA A 474 24.49 22.12 6.27
N ASP A 475 24.26 21.26 5.28
CA ASP A 475 24.41 21.54 3.86
C ASP A 475 23.38 22.62 3.45
N PRO A 476 23.81 23.82 3.01
CA PRO A 476 22.89 24.92 2.73
C PRO A 476 21.87 24.61 1.63
N LYS A 477 22.24 23.83 0.61
CA LYS A 477 21.32 23.46 -0.48
C LYS A 477 20.22 22.54 0.04
N VAL A 478 20.61 21.48 0.75
CA VAL A 478 19.67 20.45 1.26
C VAL A 478 18.81 21.01 2.41
N PHE A 479 19.36 21.92 3.21
CA PHE A 479 18.61 22.68 4.21
C PHE A 479 17.57 23.60 3.56
N SER A 480 17.92 24.33 2.49
CA SER A 480 16.97 25.18 1.76
C SER A 480 15.85 24.37 1.09
N LEU A 481 16.16 23.24 0.43
CA LEU A 481 15.16 22.29 -0.07
C LEU A 481 14.20 21.85 1.04
N THR A 482 14.74 21.49 2.20
CA THR A 482 13.96 21.06 3.37
C THR A 482 13.04 22.18 3.89
N GLN A 483 13.55 23.40 3.99
CA GLN A 483 12.75 24.56 4.36
C GLN A 483 11.64 24.84 3.34
N ASN A 484 11.90 24.70 2.04
CA ASN A 484 10.91 24.97 1.01
C ASN A 484 9.79 23.93 1.03
N VAL A 485 10.09 22.62 1.08
CA VAL A 485 9.07 21.56 1.18
C VAL A 485 8.24 21.68 2.48
N VAL A 486 8.88 21.93 3.64
CA VAL A 486 8.14 22.15 4.90
C VAL A 486 7.25 23.39 4.82
N ASN A 487 7.73 24.49 4.24
CA ASN A 487 6.94 25.71 4.05
C ASN A 487 5.77 25.52 3.08
N GLN A 488 5.95 24.72 2.04
CA GLN A 488 4.97 24.49 0.98
C GLN A 488 3.82 23.59 1.44
N TYR A 489 4.05 22.67 2.38
CA TYR A 489 3.05 21.70 2.86
C TYR A 489 2.47 21.99 4.26
N LYS A 490 3.02 22.93 5.04
CA LYS A 490 2.50 23.28 6.38
C LYS A 490 1.00 23.64 6.42
N PHE A 491 0.43 24.16 5.32
CA PHE A 491 -0.99 24.51 5.21
C PHE A 491 -1.93 23.31 5.47
N MET A 492 -1.46 22.06 5.29
CA MET A 492 -2.23 20.85 5.57
C MET A 492 -2.77 20.79 7.01
N LEU A 493 -2.11 21.47 7.95
CA LEU A 493 -2.54 21.58 9.36
C LEU A 493 -3.75 22.52 9.53
N GLU A 494 -3.87 23.55 8.68
CA GLU A 494 -4.95 24.55 8.74
C GLU A 494 -6.28 24.02 8.20
N VAL A 495 -6.22 23.01 7.32
CA VAL A 495 -7.38 22.35 6.69
C VAL A 495 -8.35 21.78 7.72
N GLN A 496 -7.83 21.24 8.82
CA GLN A 496 -8.63 20.54 9.83
C GLN A 496 -9.39 21.54 10.73
N MET A 497 -8.75 22.62 11.17
CA MET A 497 -9.31 23.56 12.16
C MET A 497 -10.51 24.36 11.63
N ARG A 498 -10.61 24.59 10.31
CA ARG A 498 -11.82 25.19 9.70
C ARG A 498 -13.00 24.21 9.59
N ALA A 499 -12.82 22.93 9.92
CA ALA A 499 -13.88 21.93 9.86
C ALA A 499 -14.66 21.76 11.19
N GLU A 500 -14.35 22.59 12.18
CA GLU A 500 -14.94 22.59 13.53
C GLU A 500 -15.78 23.84 13.81
N SER A 501 -15.54 24.96 13.10
CA SER A 501 -16.33 26.20 13.23
C SER A 501 -17.76 26.09 12.66
N ASP A 502 -17.93 25.27 11.62
CA ASP A 502 -19.12 25.29 10.77
C ASP A 502 -20.14 24.18 11.10
N GLY A 503 -19.93 23.45 12.21
CA GLY A 503 -20.59 22.17 12.48
C GLY A 503 -21.14 21.98 13.90
N SER A 504 -22.29 22.60 14.20
CA SER A 504 -23.23 22.26 15.29
C SER A 504 -22.65 21.97 16.68
N ALA A 505 -22.77 22.95 17.59
CA ALA A 505 -22.48 22.77 19.01
C ALA A 505 -23.52 21.90 19.74
N ASP A 506 -23.50 20.58 19.50
CA ASP A 506 -24.36 19.60 20.18
C ASP A 506 -23.70 19.01 21.45
N ASN A 507 -24.49 18.83 22.49
CA ASN A 507 -24.04 18.96 23.88
C ASN A 507 -23.58 17.61 24.49
N LYS A 508 -22.55 17.01 23.89
CA LYS A 508 -21.98 15.72 24.33
C LYS A 508 -21.06 15.91 25.54
N ARG A 509 -21.55 15.53 26.72
CA ARG A 509 -20.78 15.55 27.99
C ARG A 509 -19.46 14.77 27.86
N PRO A 510 -18.35 15.25 28.43
CA PRO A 510 -17.08 14.52 28.44
C PRO A 510 -17.23 13.17 29.18
N ARG A 511 -16.76 12.09 28.57
CA ARG A 511 -16.73 10.76 29.20
C ARG A 511 -15.54 10.70 30.16
N ALA A 512 -15.83 10.76 31.45
CA ALA A 512 -14.80 10.65 32.50
C ALA A 512 -14.02 9.32 32.42
N ASN A 513 -12.78 9.36 32.91
CA ASN A 513 -11.81 8.26 33.02
C ASN A 513 -11.14 7.79 31.72
N ARG A 514 -10.10 8.51 31.31
CA ARG A 514 -8.78 7.93 31.02
C ARG A 514 -7.66 8.90 31.40
N ILE A 515 -6.55 8.36 31.90
CA ILE A 515 -5.35 9.15 32.22
C ILE A 515 -4.51 9.21 30.95
N PHE A 516 -4.64 10.31 30.21
CA PHE A 516 -3.64 10.75 29.25
C PHE A 516 -3.25 12.19 29.59
N THR A 517 -1.99 12.53 29.36
CA THR A 517 -1.41 13.82 29.77
C THR A 517 -2.04 14.97 28.99
N LYS A 518 -2.39 16.05 29.71
CA LYS A 518 -2.64 17.36 29.07
C LYS A 518 -1.38 17.82 28.35
N LEU A 519 -1.34 17.62 27.04
CA LEU A 519 -0.34 18.19 26.14
C LEU A 519 -0.99 19.27 25.25
N GLU A 520 -1.80 20.13 25.88
CA GLU A 520 -2.35 21.35 25.28
C GLU A 520 -1.25 22.43 25.21
N ALA A 521 -0.31 22.28 24.28
CA ALA A 521 0.74 23.26 24.02
C ALA A 521 1.20 23.18 22.55
N ASN A 522 0.43 23.81 21.66
CA ASN A 522 0.71 23.99 20.23
C ASN A 522 0.79 22.68 19.39
N THR A 523 -0.22 22.47 18.54
CA THR A 523 -0.26 21.36 17.56
C THR A 523 -0.17 21.85 16.10
N GLY A 524 -0.05 23.16 15.90
CA GLY A 524 -0.13 23.80 14.58
C GLY A 524 1.21 23.98 13.88
N VAL A 525 1.25 24.95 12.97
CA VAL A 525 2.40 25.25 12.09
C VAL A 525 3.66 25.61 12.87
N GLU A 526 3.55 26.36 13.97
CA GLU A 526 4.69 26.72 14.82
C GLU A 526 5.32 25.49 15.51
N ALA A 527 4.49 24.53 15.93
CA ALA A 527 4.96 23.25 16.47
C ALA A 527 5.65 22.39 15.41
N LEU A 528 5.18 22.40 14.16
CA LEU A 528 5.87 21.75 13.04
C LEU A 528 7.25 22.38 12.81
N LEU A 529 7.32 23.70 12.68
CA LEU A 529 8.55 24.43 12.35
C LEU A 529 9.62 24.29 13.44
N SER A 530 9.24 24.40 14.72
CA SER A 530 10.16 24.25 15.85
C SER A 530 10.74 22.84 16.00
N HIS A 531 10.05 21.81 15.52
CA HIS A 531 10.58 20.44 15.50
C HIS A 531 11.34 20.12 14.20
N CYS A 532 10.95 20.67 13.05
CA CYS A 532 11.65 20.43 11.78
C CYS A 532 13.05 21.06 11.73
N PHE A 533 13.27 22.17 12.46
CA PHE A 533 14.52 22.94 12.44
C PHE A 533 15.07 23.16 13.86
N PRO A 534 15.44 22.09 14.59
CA PRO A 534 16.02 22.20 15.93
C PRO A 534 17.49 22.65 15.85
N GLU A 535 18.01 23.25 16.92
CA GLU A 535 19.42 23.69 17.00
C GLU A 535 20.40 22.49 17.05
N SER A 536 20.05 21.47 17.85
CA SER A 536 20.75 20.17 17.97
C SER A 536 19.73 19.06 18.21
N LEU A 537 20.08 17.79 17.98
CA LEU A 537 19.15 16.68 18.29
C LEU A 537 18.66 16.70 19.74
N SER A 538 19.51 17.16 20.67
CA SER A 538 19.20 17.15 22.11
C SER A 538 17.98 17.98 22.50
N THR A 539 17.58 18.99 21.70
CA THR A 539 16.39 19.81 21.98
C THR A 539 15.09 19.05 21.71
N LEU A 540 15.11 18.04 20.84
CA LEU A 540 13.95 17.19 20.51
C LEU A 540 13.57 16.23 21.65
N LYS A 541 14.51 15.90 22.56
CA LYS A 541 14.32 14.96 23.68
C LYS A 541 13.65 13.65 23.24
N LEU A 542 14.35 12.89 22.39
CA LEU A 542 13.79 11.70 21.75
C LEU A 542 13.37 10.61 22.75
N ASP A 543 14.06 10.54 23.91
CA ASP A 543 13.81 9.62 25.00
C ASP A 543 12.74 10.06 26.03
N GLU A 544 12.05 11.18 25.79
CA GLU A 544 11.00 11.68 26.68
C GLU A 544 9.79 10.72 26.70
N GLN A 545 9.72 9.88 27.73
CA GLN A 545 8.82 8.74 27.84
C GLN A 545 7.33 9.02 27.59
N SER A 546 6.85 10.25 27.81
CA SER A 546 5.46 10.67 27.57
C SER A 546 5.13 10.98 26.11
N SER A 547 6.14 11.13 25.25
CA SER A 547 6.02 11.61 23.86
C SER A 547 6.97 10.88 22.90
N ILE A 548 7.47 9.71 23.30
CA ILE A 548 8.54 8.94 22.64
C ILE A 548 8.32 8.76 21.12
N GLY A 549 7.19 8.15 20.71
CA GLY A 549 6.80 8.00 19.30
C GLY A 549 6.04 9.20 18.70
N TYR A 550 6.26 10.42 19.18
CA TYR A 550 5.60 11.61 18.65
C TYR A 550 6.17 11.98 17.27
N VAL A 551 5.32 12.00 16.25
CA VAL A 551 5.75 12.08 14.85
C VAL A 551 6.63 13.28 14.49
N TYR A 552 6.46 14.43 15.17
CA TYR A 552 7.33 15.59 14.93
C TYR A 552 8.75 15.43 15.48
N LYS A 553 8.97 14.62 16.52
CA LYS A 553 10.34 14.29 16.99
C LYS A 553 11.06 13.37 16.00
N CYS A 554 10.33 12.41 15.43
CA CYS A 554 10.83 11.54 14.37
C CYS A 554 11.12 12.31 13.07
N LEU A 555 10.17 13.13 12.58
CA LEU A 555 10.40 14.00 11.44
C LEU A 555 11.59 14.95 11.70
N GLY A 556 11.60 15.63 12.85
CA GLY A 556 12.63 16.60 13.20
C GLY A 556 14.03 16.02 13.23
N SER A 557 14.19 14.85 13.86
CA SER A 557 15.49 14.17 13.91
C SER A 557 15.92 13.65 12.54
N ALA A 558 15.00 13.10 11.75
CA ALA A 558 15.28 12.67 10.39
C ALA A 558 15.69 13.84 9.46
N LEU A 559 15.01 14.99 9.55
CA LEU A 559 15.38 16.20 8.80
C LEU A 559 16.72 16.80 9.28
N TYR A 560 16.98 16.80 10.60
CA TYR A 560 18.27 17.24 11.14
C TYR A 560 19.44 16.40 10.61
N CYS A 561 19.26 15.08 10.58
CA CYS A 561 20.23 14.12 10.01
C CYS A 561 20.38 14.30 8.50
N PHE A 562 19.27 14.31 7.76
CA PHE A 562 19.24 14.48 6.30
C PHE A 562 19.94 15.76 5.83
N THR A 563 19.83 16.86 6.59
CA THR A 563 20.41 18.16 6.25
C THR A 563 21.88 18.32 6.60
N ARG A 564 22.56 17.38 7.29
CA ARG A 564 23.99 17.53 7.67
C ARG A 564 24.91 17.82 6.47
N ASN A 565 25.97 18.60 6.69
CA ASN A 565 27.09 18.62 5.74
C ASN A 565 27.77 17.24 5.75
N LEU A 566 28.01 16.65 4.59
CA LEU A 566 28.66 15.32 4.48
C LEU A 566 30.14 15.41 4.08
N ASN A 567 30.61 16.60 3.67
CA ASN A 567 31.97 16.81 3.15
C ASN A 567 33.06 16.85 4.24
N ASP A 568 32.66 17.01 5.51
CA ASP A 568 33.59 17.07 6.65
C ASP A 568 33.95 15.68 7.22
N TYR A 569 33.40 14.61 6.61
CA TYR A 569 33.67 13.22 6.94
C TYR A 569 34.62 12.56 5.92
N SER A 570 35.30 11.49 6.33
CA SER A 570 36.20 10.70 5.47
C SER A 570 35.52 10.11 4.22
N SER A 571 34.23 9.80 4.31
CA SER A 571 33.38 9.37 3.21
C SER A 571 31.90 9.60 3.55
N GLU A 572 31.02 9.61 2.55
CA GLU A 572 29.56 9.64 2.77
C GLU A 572 29.04 8.39 3.50
N GLY A 573 29.75 7.24 3.39
CA GLY A 573 29.44 6.03 4.15
C GLY A 573 29.80 6.15 5.62
N ASP A 574 30.94 6.77 5.94
CA ASP A 574 31.32 7.10 7.33
C ASP A 574 30.41 8.17 7.93
N ALA A 575 30.00 9.15 7.11
CA ALA A 575 28.98 10.14 7.50
C ALA A 575 27.66 9.45 7.85
N PHE A 576 27.17 8.52 7.02
CA PHE A 576 25.99 7.71 7.32
C PHE A 576 26.14 6.94 8.63
N LYS A 577 27.23 6.19 8.81
CA LYS A 577 27.49 5.44 10.06
C LYS A 577 27.48 6.35 11.28
N ARG A 578 28.16 7.49 11.21
CA ARG A 578 28.30 8.41 12.33
C ARG A 578 26.98 9.12 12.67
N ILE A 579 26.26 9.62 11.68
CA ILE A 579 24.96 10.28 11.85
C ILE A 579 23.92 9.34 12.44
N ILE A 580 23.78 8.12 11.89
CA ILE A 580 22.85 7.11 12.41
C ILE A 580 23.27 6.67 13.82
N THR A 581 24.57 6.44 14.08
CA THR A 581 25.06 6.11 15.44
C THR A 581 24.74 7.20 16.44
N GLU A 582 24.97 8.48 16.11
CA GLU A 582 24.67 9.59 17.02
C GLU A 582 23.17 9.74 17.28
N LEU A 583 22.33 9.59 16.25
CA LEU A 583 20.87 9.55 16.41
C LEU A 583 20.42 8.39 17.32
N THR A 584 20.94 7.18 17.10
CA THR A 584 20.67 6.02 17.96
C THR A 584 21.08 6.30 19.41
N LEU A 585 22.17 7.02 19.66
CA LEU A 585 22.65 7.36 21.01
C LEU A 585 21.86 8.48 21.73
N GLU A 586 20.85 9.07 21.07
CA GLU A 586 19.82 9.89 21.71
C GLU A 586 18.65 9.05 22.25
N ALA A 587 18.60 7.75 21.92
CA ALA A 587 17.62 6.76 22.40
C ALA A 587 16.15 7.13 22.10
N GLY A 588 15.21 6.70 22.94
CA GLY A 588 13.78 6.86 22.68
C GLY A 588 13.24 5.88 21.63
N ASP A 589 12.48 6.37 20.65
CA ASP A 589 11.96 5.61 19.49
C ASP A 589 13.06 5.41 18.43
N ALA A 590 14.19 4.84 18.83
CA ALA A 590 15.45 4.94 18.09
C ALA A 590 15.51 4.13 16.79
N ASP A 591 14.77 3.02 16.69
CA ASP A 591 14.54 2.26 15.46
C ASP A 591 13.75 3.08 14.44
N THR A 592 12.59 3.64 14.81
CA THR A 592 11.81 4.49 13.90
C THR A 592 12.51 5.79 13.52
N ASN A 593 13.18 6.45 14.48
CA ASN A 593 14.00 7.63 14.19
C ASN A 593 15.13 7.27 13.21
N GLY A 594 15.81 6.15 13.44
CA GLY A 594 16.83 5.60 12.56
C GLY A 594 16.30 5.28 11.16
N ALA A 595 15.16 4.61 11.05
CA ALA A 595 14.55 4.20 9.79
C ALA A 595 14.23 5.39 8.87
N VAL A 596 13.61 6.45 9.41
CA VAL A 596 13.25 7.65 8.61
C VAL A 596 14.48 8.48 8.24
N ALA A 597 15.42 8.65 9.17
CA ALA A 597 16.69 9.34 8.90
C ALA A 597 17.53 8.58 7.85
N GLY A 598 17.61 7.26 8.00
CA GLY A 598 18.32 6.34 7.11
C GLY A 598 17.72 6.29 5.71
N ALA A 599 16.40 6.30 5.59
CA ALA A 599 15.71 6.40 4.30
C ALA A 599 16.10 7.68 3.53
N LEU A 600 16.03 8.84 4.19
CA LEU A 600 16.38 10.13 3.59
C LEU A 600 17.87 10.23 3.24
N LEU A 601 18.77 9.81 4.14
CA LEU A 601 20.22 9.79 3.88
C LEU A 601 20.58 8.82 2.77
N GLY A 602 19.99 7.62 2.76
CA GLY A 602 20.18 6.62 1.71
C GLY A 602 19.72 7.10 0.34
N ALA A 603 18.57 7.78 0.26
CA ALA A 603 18.09 8.44 -0.96
C ALA A 603 18.98 9.63 -1.39
N ARG A 604 19.66 10.30 -0.44
CA ARG A 604 20.64 11.37 -0.73
C ARG A 604 21.92 10.79 -1.34
N ILE A 605 22.55 9.81 -0.68
CA ILE A 605 23.92 9.37 -1.02
C ILE A 605 23.99 8.19 -2.01
N GLY A 606 22.96 7.34 -2.08
CA GLY A 606 22.93 6.13 -2.91
C GLY A 606 23.50 4.87 -2.23
N TYR A 607 22.99 3.70 -2.59
CA TYR A 607 23.41 2.39 -2.07
C TYR A 607 24.91 2.14 -2.25
N ASN A 608 25.48 2.55 -3.38
CA ASN A 608 26.90 2.41 -3.68
C ASN A 608 27.78 3.03 -2.58
N LYS A 609 27.33 4.12 -1.94
CA LYS A 609 28.06 4.81 -0.87
C LYS A 609 27.71 4.34 0.55
N LEU A 610 26.63 3.57 0.75
CA LEU A 610 26.27 3.03 2.06
C LEU A 610 27.37 2.08 2.59
N PRO A 611 27.60 2.06 3.92
CA PRO A 611 28.66 1.27 4.57
C PRO A 611 28.51 -0.23 4.33
N LYS A 612 29.53 -0.84 3.70
CA LYS A 612 29.50 -2.26 3.31
C LYS A 612 29.61 -3.19 4.50
N GLU A 613 30.32 -2.77 5.55
CA GLU A 613 30.43 -3.51 6.81
C GLU A 613 29.06 -3.73 7.45
N TRP A 614 28.23 -2.67 7.46
CA TRP A 614 26.87 -2.73 7.98
C TRP A 614 25.91 -3.49 7.06
N ILE A 615 25.99 -3.27 5.73
CA ILE A 615 25.18 -4.03 4.75
C ILE A 615 25.42 -5.53 4.90
N SER A 616 26.67 -5.96 5.13
CA SER A 616 27.00 -7.38 5.37
C SER A 616 26.41 -7.96 6.67
N GLY A 617 25.89 -7.10 7.55
CA GLY A 617 25.18 -7.47 8.77
C GLY A 617 23.68 -7.64 8.65
N LEU A 618 23.06 -7.07 7.60
CA LEU A 618 21.61 -7.23 7.40
C LEU A 618 21.29 -8.67 6.98
N ARG A 619 20.20 -9.21 7.54
CA ARG A 619 19.62 -10.47 7.09
C ARG A 619 18.63 -10.23 5.95
N PHE A 620 18.29 -11.30 5.23
CA PHE A 620 17.25 -11.31 4.19
C PHE A 620 17.48 -10.31 3.02
N THR A 621 18.73 -9.89 2.80
CA THR A 621 19.14 -8.97 1.72
C THR A 621 18.73 -9.47 0.32
N ASP A 622 18.84 -10.77 0.05
CA ASP A 622 18.41 -11.37 -1.23
C ASP A 622 16.91 -11.15 -1.50
N TRP A 623 16.07 -11.12 -0.46
CA TRP A 623 14.63 -10.90 -0.56
C TRP A 623 14.29 -9.41 -0.66
N LEU A 624 15.06 -8.56 0.04
CA LEU A 624 15.00 -7.10 -0.10
C LEU A 624 15.37 -6.67 -1.52
N ASP A 625 16.41 -7.27 -2.11
CA ASP A 625 16.84 -7.05 -3.49
C ASP A 625 15.76 -7.48 -4.51
N ASP A 626 15.09 -8.63 -4.35
CA ASP A 626 13.92 -8.99 -5.19
C ASP A 626 12.83 -7.91 -5.15
N LYS A 627 12.56 -7.29 -3.99
CA LYS A 627 11.56 -6.21 -3.92
C LYS A 627 12.05 -4.93 -4.59
N ILE A 628 13.33 -4.60 -4.43
CA ILE A 628 13.96 -3.40 -5.01
C ILE A 628 13.98 -3.49 -6.54
N ASP A 629 14.49 -4.58 -7.10
CA ASP A 629 14.61 -4.77 -8.55
C ASP A 629 13.24 -4.78 -9.24
N ARG A 630 12.24 -5.43 -8.61
CA ARG A 630 10.88 -5.49 -9.14
C ARG A 630 10.12 -4.17 -8.98
N LEU A 631 10.40 -3.39 -7.93
CA LEU A 631 9.82 -2.06 -7.77
C LEU A 631 10.48 -1.06 -8.74
N TYR A 632 11.78 -1.19 -8.96
CA TYR A 632 12.51 -0.39 -9.94
C TYR A 632 11.97 -0.58 -11.36
N ALA A 633 11.63 -1.81 -11.74
CA ALA A 633 10.96 -2.10 -13.02
C ALA A 633 9.59 -1.42 -13.17
N ILE A 634 8.96 -0.97 -12.07
CA ILE A 634 7.76 -0.13 -12.10
C ILE A 634 8.15 1.36 -12.19
N VAL A 635 9.15 1.81 -11.41
CA VAL A 635 9.66 3.20 -11.43
C VAL A 635 10.20 3.61 -12.81
N THR A 636 10.75 2.67 -13.58
CA THR A 636 11.24 2.89 -14.96
C THR A 636 10.16 2.75 -16.04
N ALA A 637 8.98 2.22 -15.71
CA ALA A 637 7.89 1.99 -16.65
C ALA A 637 6.86 3.13 -16.73
N GLY A 638 7.05 4.22 -15.96
CA GLY A 638 6.21 5.43 -15.95
C GLY A 638 7.05 6.71 -16.01
#